data_AF-E5BFK5-F1
#
_entry.id   AF-E5BFK5-F1
#
_cell.length_a   1.000
_cell.length_b   1.000
_cell.length_c   1.000
_cell.angle_alpha   90.00
_cell.angle_beta   90.00
_cell.angle_gamma   90.00
#
_symmetry.space_group_name_H-M   'P 1'
#
loop_
_entity.id
_entity.type
_entity.pdbx_description
1 polymer ?
#
loop_
_entity_poly.entity_id
_entity_poly.type
_entity_poly.pdbx_seq_one_letter_code
_entity_poly.pdbx_strand_id
1 'polypeptide(L)' 'MEKNELFEMIMYHLMEEALKEEEKEIEEIFGELNEEQTLYLSDLRKKYFGLGMDIYVSVLNFSKYFRKMAGDVQ' A
#
# COMPACT_ATOMS: atom_id res chain seq x y z
N MET A 1 19.74 -1.48 -1.30
CA MET A 1 18.29 -1.29 -1.10
C MET A 1 18.13 0.00 -0.32
N GLU A 2 17.54 1.02 -0.93
CA GLU A 2 17.26 2.27 -0.25
C GLU A 2 16.22 2.06 0.86
N LYS A 3 16.22 2.92 1.89
CA LYS A 3 15.29 2.81 3.03
C LYS A 3 13.81 2.81 2.60
N ASN A 4 13.50 3.46 1.49
CA ASN A 4 12.15 3.51 0.92
C ASN A 4 11.76 2.18 0.26
N GLU A 5 12.66 1.56 -0.50
CA GLU A 5 12.41 0.26 -1.15
C GLU A 5 12.16 -0.85 -0.11
N LEU A 6 12.92 -0.86 0.99
CA LEU A 6 12.71 -1.82 2.08
C LEU A 6 11.37 -1.59 2.79
N PHE A 7 10.98 -0.33 3.00
CA PHE A 7 9.71 0.02 3.61
C PHE A 7 8.52 -0.36 2.71
N GLU A 8 8.62 -0.08 1.42
CA GLU A 8 7.64 -0.53 0.42
C GLU A 8 7.48 -2.04 0.44
N MET A 9 8.59 -2.81 0.42
CA MET A 9 8.55 -4.27 0.54
C MET A 9 7.85 -4.76 1.82
N ILE A 10 8.21 -4.19 2.98
CA ILE A 10 7.59 -4.59 4.26
C ILE A 10 6.09 -4.29 4.26
N MET A 11 5.70 -3.10 3.79
CA MET A 11 4.30 -2.71 3.71
C MET A 11 3.53 -3.56 2.71
N TYR A 12 4.14 -3.94 1.59
CA TYR A 12 3.55 -4.86 0.61
C TYR A 12 3.30 -6.24 1.22
N HIS A 13 4.27 -6.78 1.96
CA HIS A 13 4.13 -8.07 2.65
C HIS A 13 3.05 -8.05 3.74
N LEU A 14 2.99 -7.00 4.55
CA LEU A 14 1.95 -6.85 5.57
C LEU A 14 0.56 -6.73 4.95
N MET A 15 0.45 -6.05 3.81
CA MET A 15 -0.80 -6.02 3.06
C MET A 15 -1.15 -7.37 2.44
N GLU A 16 -0.18 -8.10 1.89
CA GLU A 16 -0.44 -9.42 1.28
C GLU A 16 -1.18 -10.36 2.23
N GLU A 17 -0.83 -10.38 3.51
CA GLU A 17 -1.52 -11.20 4.52
C GLU A 17 -2.96 -10.73 4.78
N ALA A 18 -3.19 -9.43 4.90
CA ALA A 18 -4.56 -8.90 5.02
C ALA A 18 -5.42 -9.17 3.78
N LEU A 19 -4.78 -9.16 2.61
CA LEU A 19 -5.42 -9.38 1.32
C LEU A 19 -5.81 -10.86 1.11
N LYS A 20 -5.08 -11.81 1.69
CA LYS A 20 -5.47 -13.23 1.68
C LYS A 20 -6.77 -13.49 2.45
N GLU A 21 -6.99 -12.79 3.55
CA GLU A 21 -8.25 -12.89 4.29
C GLU A 21 -9.41 -12.26 3.51
N GLU A 22 -9.21 -11.09 2.88
CA GLU A 22 -10.21 -10.50 1.97
C GLU A 22 -10.53 -11.42 0.78
N GLU A 23 -9.54 -12.13 0.24
CA GLU A 23 -9.75 -13.04 -0.89
C GLU A 23 -10.64 -14.23 -0.50
N LYS A 24 -10.45 -14.77 0.72
CA LYS A 24 -11.36 -15.78 1.27
C LYS A 24 -12.77 -15.25 1.43
N GLU A 25 -12.94 -14.04 1.96
CA GLU A 25 -14.27 -13.44 2.11
C GLU A 25 -14.96 -13.23 0.74
N ILE A 26 -14.22 -12.83 -0.28
CA ILE A 26 -14.72 -12.71 -1.65
C ILE A 26 -15.15 -14.08 -2.18
N GLU A 27 -14.32 -15.11 -2.00
CA GLU A 27 -14.63 -16.49 -2.42
C GLU A 27 -15.84 -17.07 -1.68
N GLU A 28 -16.03 -16.73 -0.40
CA GLU A 28 -17.22 -17.12 0.37
C GLU A 28 -18.51 -16.52 -0.20
N ILE A 29 -18.45 -15.29 -0.75
CA ILE A 29 -19.61 -14.59 -1.30
C ILE A 29 -19.89 -14.97 -2.76
N PHE A 30 -18.85 -15.07 -3.57
CA PHE A 30 -18.95 -15.17 -5.03
C PHE A 30 -18.57 -16.55 -5.58
N GLY A 31 -18.04 -17.45 -4.75
CA GLY A 31 -17.47 -18.73 -5.14
C GLY A 31 -15.98 -18.63 -5.50
N GLU A 32 -15.36 -19.79 -5.76
CA GLU A 32 -13.95 -19.91 -6.12
C GLU A 32 -13.62 -19.00 -7.31
N LEU A 33 -12.57 -18.18 -7.15
CA LEU A 33 -12.13 -17.25 -8.18
C LEU A 33 -11.34 -18.00 -9.25
N ASN A 34 -11.60 -17.64 -10.50
CA ASN A 34 -10.76 -18.09 -11.60
C ASN A 34 -9.50 -17.22 -11.72
N GLU A 35 -8.55 -17.70 -12.52
CA GLU A 35 -7.24 -17.08 -12.71
C GLU A 35 -7.33 -15.61 -13.19
N GLU A 36 -8.28 -15.28 -14.07
CA GLU A 36 -8.48 -13.92 -14.57
C GLU A 36 -8.99 -12.98 -13.47
N GLN A 37 -9.91 -13.45 -12.63
CA GLN A 37 -10.46 -12.69 -11.51
C GLN A 37 -9.40 -12.44 -10.42
N THR A 38 -8.62 -13.46 -10.09
CA THR A 38 -7.48 -13.34 -9.16
C THR A 38 -6.46 -12.33 -9.68
N LEU A 39 -6.13 -12.37 -10.97
CA LEU A 39 -5.20 -11.40 -11.58
C LEU A 39 -5.75 -9.97 -11.48
N TYR A 40 -7.03 -9.79 -11.79
CA TYR A 40 -7.70 -8.49 -11.71
C TYR A 40 -7.66 -7.91 -10.29
N LEU A 41 -7.95 -8.72 -9.27
CA LEU A 41 -7.86 -8.29 -7.88
C LEU A 41 -6.42 -7.92 -7.49
N SER A 42 -5.43 -8.72 -7.91
CA SER A 42 -4.01 -8.44 -7.68
C SER A 42 -3.57 -7.10 -8.28
N ASP A 43 -3.98 -6.80 -9.52
CA ASP A 43 -3.67 -5.54 -10.18
C ASP A 43 -4.33 -4.33 -9.50
N LEU A 44 -5.60 -4.47 -9.09
CA LEU A 44 -6.28 -3.44 -8.31
C LEU A 44 -5.56 -3.16 -6.99
N ARG A 45 -5.17 -4.21 -6.27
CA ARG A 45 -4.44 -4.12 -4.99
C ARG A 45 -3.13 -3.35 -5.17
N LYS A 46 -2.34 -3.71 -6.18
CA LYS A 46 -1.08 -3.02 -6.51
C LYS A 46 -1.30 -1.54 -6.80
N LYS A 47 -2.34 -1.21 -7.56
CA LYS A 47 -2.69 0.17 -7.92
C LYS A 47 -3.05 1.01 -6.69
N TYR A 48 -3.93 0.52 -5.83
CA TYR A 48 -4.37 1.26 -4.64
C TYR A 48 -3.27 1.35 -3.58
N PHE A 49 -2.44 0.32 -3.44
CA PHE A 49 -1.27 0.38 -2.57
C PHE A 49 -0.30 1.48 -2.99
N GLY A 50 0.06 1.51 -4.29
CA GLY A 50 0.93 2.57 -4.83
C GLY A 50 0.36 3.97 -4.57
N LEU A 51 -0.93 4.16 -4.80
CA LEU A 51 -1.60 5.43 -4.51
C LEU A 51 -1.52 5.82 -3.03
N GLY A 52 -1.75 4.87 -2.12
CA GLY A 52 -1.62 5.10 -0.68
C GLY A 52 -0.20 5.51 -0.27
N MET A 53 0.81 4.88 -0.87
CA MET A 53 2.22 5.21 -0.65
C MET A 53 2.57 6.62 -1.16
N ASP A 54 2.11 7.00 -2.35
CA ASP A 54 2.32 8.34 -2.90
C ASP A 54 1.74 9.43 -1.99
N ILE A 55 0.53 9.19 -1.47
CA ILE A 55 -0.12 10.09 -0.51
C ILE A 55 0.71 10.18 0.78
N TYR A 56 1.14 9.05 1.32
CA TYR A 56 1.95 9.00 2.55
C TYR A 56 3.26 9.79 2.41
N VAL A 57 4.00 9.57 1.32
CA VAL A 57 5.24 10.29 1.01
C VAL A 57 4.98 11.79 0.87
N SER A 58 3.88 12.17 0.20
CA SER A 58 3.48 13.57 0.05
C SER A 58 3.22 14.24 1.40
N VAL A 59 2.49 13.58 2.32
CA VAL A 59 2.23 14.09 3.67
C VAL A 59 3.51 14.22 4.50
N LEU A 60 4.42 13.25 4.41
CA LEU A 60 5.72 13.32 5.07
C LEU A 60 6.54 14.51 4.58
N ASN A 61 6.60 14.72 3.27
CA ASN A 61 7.34 15.83 2.67
C ASN A 61 6.73 17.18 3.05
N PHE A 62 5.41 17.29 3.02
CA PHE A 62 4.69 18.47 3.50
C PHE A 62 5.02 18.77 4.96
N SER A 63 4.96 17.76 5.83
CA SER A 63 5.28 17.90 7.25
C SER A 63 6.73 18.37 7.49
N LYS A 64 7.69 17.85 6.73
CA LYS A 64 9.10 18.30 6.77
C LYS A 64 9.25 19.75 6.35
N TYR A 65 8.58 20.15 5.26
CA TYR A 65 8.58 21.52 4.77
C TYR A 65 8.03 22.50 5.82
N PHE A 66 6.91 22.16 6.45
CA PHE A 66 6.32 22.98 7.51
C PHE A 66 7.23 23.11 8.73
N ARG A 67 7.83 22.02 9.22
CA ARG A 67 8.79 22.07 10.35
C ARG A 67 10.00 22.95 10.04
N LYS A 68 10.51 22.90 8.81
CA LYS A 68 11.59 23.78 8.35
C LYS A 68 11.18 25.25 8.35
N MET A 69 9.96 25.56 7.91
CA MET A 69 9.42 26.92 7.89
C MET A 69 9.12 27.47 9.30
N ALA A 70 8.76 26.60 10.24
CA ALA A 70 8.48 26.96 11.63
C ALA A 70 9.74 27.26 12.47
N GLY A 71 10.94 26.99 11.95
CA GLY A 71 12.20 27.18 12.68
C GLY A 71 12.56 26.04 13.63
N ASP A 72 11.84 24.92 13.58
CA ASP A 72 12.00 23.77 14.49
C ASP A 72 13.13 22.80 14.09
N VAL A 73 13.92 23.13 13.05
CA VAL A 73 15.03 22.29 12.59
C VAL A 73 16.34 23.07 12.70
N GLN A 74 17.15 22.73 13.71
CA GLN A 74 18.61 22.95 13.71
C GLN A 74 19.30 21.82 12.96
#